data_AF-A0A972M9P9-F1
#
_entry.id   AF-A0A972M9P9-F1
#
_cell.length_a   1.000
_cell.length_b   1.000
_cell.length_c   1.000
_cell.angle_alpha   90.00
_cell.angle_beta   90.00
_cell.angle_gamma   90.00
#
_symmetry.space_group_name_H-M   'P 1'
#
loop_
_entity.id
_entity.type
_entity.pdbx_description
1 polymer ?
#
loop_
_entity_poly.entity_id
_entity_poly.type
_entity_poly.pdbx_seq_one_letter_code
_entity_poly.pdbx_strand_id
1 'polypeptide(L)' 'MSFGSFGAFEWLVILIIVLLLFGVGRISKVMGELGRGLRAFKEGLQGELDAQGQEEEHAASSSSERPQEPMS' A
#
# COMPACT_ATOMS: atom_id res chain seq x y z
N MET A 1 5.18 -10.90 39.05
CA MET A 1 4.57 -11.57 37.89
C MET A 1 3.56 -10.61 37.27
N SER A 2 3.61 -10.49 35.95
CA SER A 2 3.39 -9.25 35.20
C SER A 2 1.92 -8.91 34.93
N PHE A 3 1.49 -7.73 35.39
CA PHE A 3 0.20 -7.11 35.04
C PHE A 3 0.13 -6.60 33.59
N GLY A 4 1.20 -6.73 32.81
CA GLY A 4 1.23 -6.35 31.39
C GLY A 4 0.53 -7.33 30.45
N SER A 5 0.20 -8.56 30.89
CA SER A 5 -0.40 -9.58 30.02
C SER A 5 -1.94 -9.55 29.99
N PHE A 6 -2.59 -8.90 30.97
CA PHE A 6 -4.06 -8.83 31.03
C PHE A 6 -4.65 -7.80 30.06
N GLY A 7 -3.95 -6.68 29.83
CA GLY A 7 -4.46 -5.61 28.95
C GLY A 7 -4.60 -6.04 27.49
N ALA A 8 -3.58 -6.69 26.93
CA ALA A 8 -3.61 -7.10 25.52
C ALA A 8 -4.65 -8.21 25.25
N PHE A 9 -4.85 -9.13 26.19
CA PHE A 9 -5.84 -10.20 26.06
C PHE A 9 -7.28 -9.67 26.17
N GLU A 10 -7.53 -8.72 27.07
CA GLU A 10 -8.83 -8.05 27.19
C GLU A 10 -9.19 -7.32 25.88
N TRP A 11 -8.26 -6.53 25.33
CA TRP A 11 -8.48 -5.86 24.05
C TRP A 11 -8.76 -6.83 22.90
N LEU A 12 -8.09 -8.00 22.88
CA LEU A 12 -8.33 -9.03 21.88
C LEU A 12 -9.75 -9.61 21.99
N VAL A 13 -10.21 -9.92 23.21
CA VAL A 13 -11.56 -10.45 23.45
C VAL A 13 -12.62 -9.43 23.04
N ILE A 14 -12.45 -8.16 23.40
CA ILE A 14 -13.36 -7.08 22.98
C ILE A 14 -13.42 -6.98 21.45
N LEU A 15 -12.27 -7.04 20.77
CA LEU A 15 -12.20 -6.98 19.31
C LEU A 15 -13.01 -8.11 18.66
N ILE A 16 -12.92 -9.32 19.21
CA ILE A 16 -13.69 -10.48 18.75
C ILE A 16 -15.19 -10.25 18.94
N ILE A 17 -15.62 -9.76 20.10
CA ILE A 17 -17.05 -9.48 20.35
C ILE A 17 -17.58 -8.44 19.36
N VAL A 18 -16.85 -7.36 19.14
CA VAL A 18 -17.21 -6.33 18.14
C VAL A 18 -17.31 -6.95 16.74
N LEU A 19 -16.36 -7.81 16.36
CA LEU A 19 -16.37 -8.49 15.07
C LEU A 19 -17.57 -9.44 14.92
N LEU A 20 -18.01 -10.09 15.99
CA LEU A 20 -19.19 -10.96 16.00
C LEU A 20 -20.51 -10.15 15.90
N LEU A 21 -20.61 -9.02 16.60
CA LEU A 21 -21.79 -8.16 16.59
C LEU A 21 -21.99 -7.45 15.24
N PHE A 22 -20.91 -6.90 14.68
CA PHE A 22 -20.96 -6.17 13.41
C PHE A 22 -20.77 -7.08 12.20
N GLY A 23 -20.13 -8.24 12.37
CA GLY A 23 -19.75 -9.16 11.32
C GLY A 23 -18.54 -8.68 10.49
N VAL A 24 -17.75 -9.63 10.00
CA VAL A 24 -16.59 -9.36 9.14
C VAL A 24 -16.96 -8.58 7.87
N GLY A 25 -18.13 -8.84 7.27
CA GLY A 25 -18.54 -8.21 6.01
C GLY A 25 -18.82 -6.71 6.10
N ARG A 26 -19.36 -6.23 7.22
CA ARG A 26 -19.64 -4.79 7.41
C ARG A 26 -18.35 -4.02 7.67
N ILE A 27 -17.48 -4.56 8.51
CA ILE A 27 -16.16 -3.97 8.85
C ILE A 27 -15.23 -3.95 7.63
N SER A 28 -15.13 -5.04 6.86
CA SER A 28 -14.31 -5.07 5.64
C SER A 28 -14.80 -4.10 4.57
N LYS A 29 -16.11 -3.89 4.43
CA LYS A 29 -16.66 -2.91 3.49
C LYS A 29 -16.28 -1.48 3.89
N VAL A 30 -16.48 -1.11 5.16
CA VAL A 30 -16.13 0.23 5.67
C VAL A 30 -14.62 0.46 5.63
N MET A 31 -13.81 -0.50 6.07
CA MET A 31 -12.35 -0.39 5.98
C MET A 31 -11.84 -0.37 4.53
N GLY A 32 -12.53 -1.03 3.60
CA GLY A 32 -12.23 -0.94 2.18
C GLY A 32 -12.44 0.47 1.63
N GLU A 33 -13.54 1.14 2.00
CA GLU A 33 -13.83 2.53 1.59
C GLU A 33 -12.87 3.52 2.27
N LEU A 34 -12.62 3.37 3.58
CA LEU A 34 -11.66 4.18 4.32
C LEU A 34 -10.22 3.99 3.82
N GLY A 35 -9.83 2.75 3.51
CA GLY A 35 -8.50 2.40 3.02
C GLY A 35 -8.19 3.01 1.66
N ARG A 36 -9.17 3.05 0.75
CA ARG A 36 -9.02 3.76 -0.53
C ARG A 36 -8.85 5.27 -0.34
N GLY A 37 -9.63 5.87 0.57
CA GLY A 37 -9.49 7.29 0.89
C GLY A 37 -8.12 7.63 1.49
N LEU A 38 -7.64 6.81 2.43
CA LEU A 38 -6.31 6.98 3.03
C LEU A 38 -5.18 6.75 2.02
N ARG A 39 -5.35 5.80 1.09
CA ARG A 39 -4.41 5.53 0.00
C ARG A 39 -4.30 6.74 -0.94
N ALA A 40 -5.43 7.26 -1.40
CA ALA A 40 -5.48 8.45 -2.24
C ALA A 40 -4.92 9.69 -1.53
N PHE A 41 -5.17 9.83 -0.22
CA PHE A 41 -4.58 10.90 0.59
C PHE A 41 -3.06 10.78 0.69
N LYS A 42 -2.54 9.58 0.94
CA LYS A 42 -1.10 9.32 0.95
C LYS A 42 -0.47 9.58 -0.42
N GLU A 43 -1.09 9.11 -1.49
CA GLU A 43 -0.63 9.33 -2.87
C GLU A 43 -0.70 10.81 -3.26
N GLY A 44 -1.69 11.58 -2.79
CA GLY A 44 -1.73 13.03 -2.97
C GLY A 44 -0.61 13.76 -2.21
N LEU A 45 -0.30 13.33 -0.98
CA LEU A 45 0.82 13.87 -0.21
C LEU A 45 2.19 13.46 -0.76
N GLN A 46 2.31 12.26 -1.36
CA GLN A 46 3.55 11.78 -1.98
C GLN A 46 3.72 12.28 -3.40
N GLY A 47 2.65 12.49 -4.16
CA GLY A 47 2.70 13.04 -5.51
C GLY A 47 3.29 14.45 -5.55
N GLU A 48 3.15 15.23 -4.49
CA GLU A 48 3.83 16.52 -4.35
C GLU A 48 5.34 16.38 -4.08
N LEU A 49 5.79 15.23 -3.57
CA LEU A 49 7.22 14.89 -3.37
C LEU A 49 7.84 14.17 -4.58
N ASP A 50 7.03 13.45 -5.37
CA ASP A 50 7.47 12.57 -6.46
C ASP A 50 7.31 13.20 -7.87
N ALA A 51 6.59 14.32 -8.00
CA ALA A 51 6.54 15.13 -9.22
C ALA A 51 7.90 15.73 -9.65
N GLN A 52 9.00 15.43 -8.93
CA GLN A 52 10.37 15.71 -9.33
C GLN A 52 11.17 14.44 -9.76
N GLY A 53 10.58 13.24 -9.75
CA GLY A 53 11.33 11.98 -9.87
C GLY A 53 10.98 11.05 -11.03
N GLN A 54 9.92 11.31 -11.81
CA GLN A 54 9.46 10.39 -12.87
C GLN A 54 9.58 11.00 -14.28
N GLU A 55 10.76 11.50 -14.62
CA GLU A 55 11.17 11.80 -16.01
C GLU A 55 12.53 11.15 -16.34
N GLU A 56 12.84 9.97 -15.79
CA GLU A 56 14.07 9.23 -16.15
C GLU A 56 13.82 7.72 -16.32
N GLU A 57 12.81 7.30 -17.07
CA GLU A 57 12.77 5.89 -17.54
C GLU A 57 12.19 5.74 -18.95
N HIS A 58 12.50 6.66 -19.85
CA HIS A 58 12.16 6.51 -21.28
C HIS A 58 13.26 7.03 -22.22
N ALA A 59 14.53 6.83 -21.85
CA ALA A 59 15.69 7.17 -22.69
C ALA A 59 16.74 6.06 -22.80
N ALA A 60 16.42 4.81 -22.43
CA ALA A 60 17.38 3.70 -22.44
C ALA A 60 17.04 2.53 -23.39
N SER A 61 16.14 2.73 -24.38
CA SER A 61 15.75 1.64 -25.31
C SER A 61 15.85 1.97 -26.80
N SER A 62 16.47 3.08 -27.20
CA SER A 62 16.57 3.45 -28.63
C SER A 62 18.00 3.64 -29.16
N SER A 63 19.01 3.09 -28.50
CA SER A 63 20.40 3.14 -28.98
C SER A 63 21.13 1.80 -28.78
N SER A 64 20.59 0.72 -29.33
CA SER A 64 21.36 -0.50 -29.53
C SER A 64 20.79 -1.35 -30.66
N GLU A 65 20.58 -0.74 -31.83
CA GLU A 65 20.40 -1.49 -33.07
C GLU A 65 21.35 -0.90 -34.11
N ARG A 66 22.66 -1.19 -33.93
CA ARG A 66 23.61 -1.14 -35.04
C ARG A 66 23.54 -2.51 -35.74
N PRO A 67 23.04 -2.61 -36.97
CA PRO A 67 23.24 -3.80 -37.78
C PRO A 67 24.74 -4.04 -37.89
N GLN A 68 25.22 -5.12 -37.29
CA GLN A 68 26.57 -5.61 -37.58
C GLN A 68 26.53 -6.12 -39.01
N GLU A 69 27.01 -5.29 -39.93
CA GLU A 69 27.21 -5.66 -41.32
C GLU A 69 28.34 -6.70 -41.38
N PRO A 70 28.08 -7.93 -41.84
CA PRO A 70 29.10 -8.93 -42.04
C PRO A 70 29.74 -8.79 -43.43
N MET A 71 31.06 -8.92 -43.47
CA MET A 71 31.94 -9.07 -44.65
C MET A 71 32.18 -7.77 -45.44
N SER A 72 33.42 -7.42 -45.80
CA SER A 72 34.42 -8.24 -46.53
C SER A 72 35.80 -7.61 -46.44
#